data_AF-A0A9E3R384-F1
#
_entry.id   AF-A0A9E3R384-F1
#
_cell.length_a   1.000
_cell.length_b   1.000
_cell.length_c   1.000
_cell.angle_alpha   90.00
_cell.angle_beta   90.00
_cell.angle_gamma   90.00
#
_symmetry.space_group_name_H-M   'P 1'
#
loop_
_entity.id
_entity.type
_entity.pdbx_description
1 polymer ?
#
loop_
_entity_poly.entity_id
_entity_poly.type
_entity_poly.pdbx_seq_one_letter_code
_entity_poly.pdbx_strand_id
1 'polypeptide(L)'
;MSTSREKLLAQFRELVVERLEKIGKQVMKLEGARDVEAGRAALRELHGLKGEARMMGFQDVNRLVHEMEEVVRAAEPQGFALDPGSADALLVASDAVMALSGAGEASGTPPELERTLEWLKQRADF
;
A
#
# COMPACT_ATOMS: atom_id res chain seq x y z
N MET A 1 -15.85 -7.25 -28.29
CA MET A 1 -15.35 -8.37 -27.47
C MET A 1 -14.28 -7.80 -26.56
N SER A 2 -14.46 -7.87 -25.24
CA SER A 2 -13.42 -7.39 -24.32
C SER A 2 -12.17 -8.26 -24.48
N THR A 3 -11.01 -7.63 -24.66
CA THR A 3 -9.76 -8.35 -24.86
C THR A 3 -9.32 -9.02 -23.56
N SER A 4 -8.63 -10.17 -23.61
CA SER A 4 -8.17 -10.89 -22.41
C SER A 4 -7.37 -10.00 -21.44
N ARG A 5 -6.69 -8.96 -21.97
CA ARG A 5 -5.95 -7.97 -21.20
C ARG A 5 -6.85 -7.05 -20.37
N GLU A 6 -7.96 -6.58 -20.92
CA GLU A 6 -8.93 -5.73 -20.19
C GLU A 6 -9.53 -6.48 -19.00
N LYS A 7 -9.85 -7.77 -19.18
CA LYS A 7 -10.34 -8.63 -18.10
C LYS A 7 -9.31 -8.78 -16.98
N LEU A 8 -8.04 -9.00 -17.32
CA LEU A 8 -6.96 -9.09 -16.33
C LEU A 8 -6.77 -7.77 -15.57
N LEU A 9 -6.88 -6.62 -16.26
CA LEU A 9 -6.81 -5.31 -15.61
C LEU A 9 -7.98 -5.06 -14.66
N ALA A 10 -9.20 -5.44 -15.06
CA ALA A 10 -10.38 -5.32 -14.19
C ALA A 10 -10.22 -6.16 -12.91
N GLN A 11 -9.80 -7.43 -13.06
CA GLN A 11 -9.54 -8.31 -11.91
C GLN A 11 -8.43 -7.77 -11.00
N PHE A 12 -7.35 -7.24 -11.58
CA PHE A 12 -6.29 -6.63 -10.80
C PHE A 12 -6.79 -5.42 -9.99
N ARG A 13 -7.62 -4.55 -10.59
CA ARG A 13 -8.18 -3.37 -9.90
C ARG A 13 -9.10 -3.75 -8.75
N GLU A 14 -10.00 -4.70 -8.96
CA GLU A 14 -10.86 -5.24 -7.89
C GLU A 14 -10.01 -5.77 -6.72
N LEU A 15 -8.94 -6.50 -7.06
CA LEU A 15 -8.02 -7.04 -6.08
C LEU A 15 -7.25 -5.93 -5.33
N VAL A 16 -6.81 -4.87 -6.02
CA VAL A 16 -6.17 -3.71 -5.37
C VAL A 16 -7.10 -3.10 -4.33
N VAL A 17 -8.38 -2.88 -4.66
CA VAL A 17 -9.37 -2.34 -3.72
C VAL A 17 -9.48 -3.22 -2.48
N GLU A 18 -9.68 -4.53 -2.67
CA GLU A 18 -9.84 -5.47 -1.56
C GLU A 18 -8.62 -5.50 -0.63
N ARG A 19 -7.40 -5.52 -1.20
CA ARG A 19 -6.16 -5.53 -0.41
C ARG A 19 -5.95 -4.22 0.33
N LEU A 20 -6.16 -3.08 -0.32
CA LEU A 20 -6.00 -1.77 0.32
C LEU A 20 -6.98 -1.59 1.48
N GLU A 21 -8.22 -2.07 1.36
CA GLU A 21 -9.16 -2.08 2.49
C GLU A 21 -8.64 -2.89 3.69
N LYS A 22 -8.03 -4.06 3.43
CA LYS A 22 -7.44 -4.90 4.49
C LYS A 22 -6.23 -4.23 5.11
N ILE A 23 -5.35 -3.65 4.30
CA ILE A 23 -4.16 -2.91 4.73
C ILE A 23 -4.58 -1.74 5.61
N GLY A 24 -5.50 -0.88 5.15
CA GLY A 24 -5.98 0.27 5.92
C GLY A 24 -6.55 -0.13 7.28
N LYS A 25 -7.35 -1.21 7.34
CA LYS A 25 -7.85 -1.76 8.61
C LYS A 25 -6.73 -2.20 9.55
N GLN A 26 -5.65 -2.78 9.04
CA GLN A 26 -4.51 -3.13 9.90
C GLN A 26 -3.75 -1.87 10.35
N VAL A 27 -3.49 -0.93 9.45
CA VAL A 27 -2.78 0.32 9.77
C VAL A 27 -3.49 1.06 10.92
N MET A 28 -4.82 1.18 10.88
CA MET A 28 -5.59 1.80 11.96
C MET A 28 -5.48 1.07 13.31
N LYS A 29 -5.26 -0.25 13.32
CA LYS A 29 -5.04 -1.00 14.57
C LYS A 29 -3.63 -0.81 15.11
N LEU A 30 -2.66 -0.64 14.20
CA LEU A 30 -1.26 -0.47 14.53
C LEU A 30 -0.94 0.95 15.02
N GLU A 31 -1.78 1.93 14.69
CA GLU A 31 -1.64 3.30 15.18
C GLU A 31 -1.82 3.34 16.71
N GLY A 32 -0.72 3.62 17.42
CA GLY A 32 -0.72 3.78 18.88
C GLY A 32 -0.89 2.50 19.70
N ALA A 33 -0.96 1.31 19.07
CA ALA A 33 -1.06 0.03 19.77
C ALA A 33 -0.16 -1.04 19.16
N ARG A 34 0.38 -1.92 20.02
CA ARG A 34 1.16 -3.08 19.59
C ARG A 34 0.23 -4.23 19.24
N ASP A 35 0.27 -4.67 17.99
CA ASP A 35 -0.49 -5.81 17.52
C ASP A 35 0.33 -6.58 16.48
N VAL A 36 0.98 -7.65 16.93
CA VAL A 36 1.85 -8.50 16.10
C VAL A 36 1.07 -9.23 15.01
N GLU A 37 -0.19 -9.60 15.29
CA GLU A 37 -1.02 -10.29 14.30
C GLU A 37 -1.46 -9.34 13.19
N ALA A 38 -1.89 -8.13 13.55
CA ALA A 38 -2.23 -7.07 12.59
C ALA A 38 -1.00 -6.67 11.76
N GLY A 39 0.17 -6.52 12.37
CA GLY A 39 1.42 -6.19 11.66
C GLY A 39 1.82 -7.25 10.64
N ARG A 40 1.79 -8.53 11.04
CA ARG A 40 2.03 -9.65 10.13
C ARG A 40 0.97 -9.76 9.04
N ALA A 41 -0.29 -9.43 9.34
CA ALA A 41 -1.34 -9.40 8.33
C ALA A 41 -1.10 -8.30 7.29
N ALA A 42 -0.73 -7.08 7.73
CA ALA A 42 -0.39 -5.97 6.84
C ALA A 42 0.78 -6.35 5.90
N LEU A 43 1.86 -6.92 6.43
CA LEU A 43 3.01 -7.36 5.63
C LEU A 43 2.64 -8.40 4.57
N ARG A 44 1.74 -9.35 4.88
CA ARG A 44 1.29 -10.35 3.90
C ARG A 44 0.48 -9.72 2.77
N GLU A 45 -0.42 -8.79 3.08
CA GLU A 45 -1.21 -8.09 2.07
C GLU A 45 -0.33 -7.21 1.17
N LEU A 46 0.61 -6.46 1.76
CA LEU A 46 1.58 -5.65 1.03
C LEU A 46 2.47 -6.51 0.11
N HIS A 47 2.99 -7.62 0.62
CA HIS A 47 3.82 -8.52 -0.18
C HIS A 47 3.06 -9.11 -1.39
N GLY A 48 1.80 -9.50 -1.18
CA GLY A 48 0.92 -9.97 -2.25
C GLY A 48 0.69 -8.90 -3.32
N LEU A 49 0.28 -7.71 -2.89
CA LEU A 49 0.03 -6.57 -3.77
C LEU A 49 1.28 -6.16 -4.56
N LYS A 50 2.46 -6.21 -3.93
CA LYS A 50 3.76 -5.95 -4.58
C LYS A 50 4.00 -6.92 -5.73
N GLY A 51 3.78 -8.21 -5.50
CA GLY A 51 3.94 -9.27 -6.50
C GLY A 51 2.99 -9.09 -7.68
N GLU A 52 1.72 -8.82 -7.40
CA GLU A 52 0.69 -8.62 -8.42
C GLU A 52 0.96 -7.37 -9.27
N ALA A 53 1.32 -6.25 -8.63
CA ALA A 53 1.70 -5.02 -9.33
C ALA A 53 2.89 -5.25 -10.26
N ARG A 54 3.91 -6.01 -9.81
CA ARG A 54 5.06 -6.38 -10.63
C ARG A 54 4.65 -7.24 -11.84
N MET A 55 3.80 -8.25 -11.63
CA MET A 55 3.33 -9.13 -12.70
C MET A 55 2.50 -8.37 -13.75
N MET A 56 1.71 -7.39 -13.32
CA MET A 56 0.87 -6.57 -14.18
C MET A 56 1.62 -5.38 -14.82
N GLY A 57 2.88 -5.15 -14.45
CA GLY A 57 3.72 -4.09 -15.01
C GLY A 57 3.47 -2.70 -14.42
N PHE A 58 2.79 -2.59 -13.28
CA PHE A 58 2.56 -1.32 -12.58
C PHE A 58 3.78 -0.96 -11.73
N GLN A 59 4.80 -0.39 -12.36
CA GLN A 59 6.08 -0.09 -11.70
C GLN A 59 5.94 0.90 -10.55
N ASP A 60 5.16 1.99 -10.72
CA ASP A 60 5.00 2.99 -9.66
C ASP A 60 4.19 2.47 -8.47
N VAL A 61 3.18 1.63 -8.73
CA VAL A 61 2.47 0.91 -7.65
C VAL A 61 3.43 -0.02 -6.93
N ASN A 62 4.25 -0.78 -7.66
CA ASN A 62 5.23 -1.68 -7.06
C ASN A 62 6.23 -0.93 -6.17
N ARG A 63 6.71 0.26 -6.59
CA ARG A 63 7.58 1.14 -5.80
C ARG A 63 6.89 1.58 -4.51
N LEU A 64 5.66 2.10 -4.58
CA LEU A 64 4.92 2.54 -3.40
C LEU A 64 4.71 1.40 -2.41
N VAL A 65 4.22 0.25 -2.88
CA VAL A 65 3.92 -0.91 -2.02
C VAL A 65 5.20 -1.46 -1.39
N HIS A 66 6.33 -1.40 -2.08
CA HIS A 66 7.61 -1.76 -1.49
C HIS A 66 7.98 -0.86 -0.31
N GLU A 67 7.92 0.47 -0.47
CA GLU A 67 8.24 1.39 0.63
C GLU A 67 7.22 1.29 1.77
N MET A 68 5.94 1.06 1.47
CA MET A 68 4.92 0.75 2.49
C MET A 68 5.29 -0.50 3.31
N GLU A 69 5.80 -1.54 2.65
CA GLU A 69 6.27 -2.77 3.31
C GLU A 69 7.46 -2.50 4.22
N GLU A 70 8.40 -1.65 3.80
CA GLU A 70 9.56 -1.27 4.62
C GLU A 70 9.15 -0.49 5.87
N VAL A 71 8.21 0.45 5.78
CA VAL A 71 7.68 1.18 6.95
C VAL A 71 7.08 0.22 7.98
N VAL A 72 6.20 -0.69 7.54
CA VAL A 72 5.56 -1.65 8.45
C VAL A 72 6.60 -2.62 9.04
N ARG A 73 7.57 -3.06 8.23
CA ARG A 73 8.65 -3.94 8.66
C ARG A 73 9.57 -3.28 9.69
N ALA A 74 9.89 -2.01 9.50
CA ALA A 74 10.75 -1.28 10.42
C ALA A 74 10.11 -1.10 11.81
N ALA A 75 8.78 -1.14 11.91
CA ALA A 75 8.05 -1.17 13.17
C ALA A 75 8.00 -2.58 13.83
N GLU A 76 8.46 -3.65 13.19
CA GLU A 76 8.43 -5.01 13.75
C GLU A 76 9.11 -5.13 15.13
N PRO A 77 10.32 -4.57 15.36
CA PRO A 77 11.01 -4.67 16.65
C PRO A 77 10.24 -4.02 17.82
N GLN A 78 9.40 -3.01 17.53
CA GLN A 78 8.56 -2.34 18.51
C GLN A 78 7.16 -2.95 18.64
N GLY A 79 6.96 -4.16 18.10
CA GLY A 79 5.67 -4.86 18.13
C GLY A 79 4.65 -4.29 17.15
N PHE A 80 5.13 -3.73 16.03
CA PHE A 80 4.36 -3.10 14.97
C PHE A 80 3.58 -1.85 15.38
N ALA A 81 3.82 -1.28 16.56
CA ALA A 81 3.20 0.00 16.92
C ALA A 81 3.69 1.10 15.96
N LEU A 82 2.78 1.71 15.22
CA LEU A 82 3.05 2.84 14.34
C LEU A 82 2.74 4.16 15.07
N ASP A 83 3.59 5.17 14.87
CA ASP A 83 3.23 6.54 15.21
C ASP A 83 2.21 7.09 14.19
N PRO A 84 1.43 8.12 14.57
CA PRO A 84 0.41 8.71 13.69
C PRO A 84 0.96 9.13 12.33
N GLY A 85 2.19 9.66 12.29
CA GLY A 85 2.81 10.11 11.06
C GLY A 85 3.18 8.97 10.10
N SER A 86 3.51 7.80 10.62
CA SER A 86 3.73 6.58 9.83
C SER A 86 2.40 5.98 9.34
N ALA A 87 1.37 5.99 10.19
CA ALA A 87 0.02 5.56 9.79
C ALA A 87 -0.54 6.44 8.66
N ASP A 88 -0.45 7.76 8.80
CA ASP A 88 -0.87 8.73 7.78
C ASP A 88 -0.13 8.50 6.45
N ALA A 89 1.18 8.29 6.50
CA ALA A 89 1.98 8.04 5.29
C ALA A 89 1.52 6.78 4.53
N LEU A 90 1.19 5.70 5.26
CA LEU A 90 0.68 4.46 4.68
C LEU A 90 -0.72 4.64 4.08
N LEU A 91 -1.60 5.44 4.70
CA LEU A 91 -2.93 5.72 4.17
C LEU A 91 -2.85 6.59 2.90
N VAL A 92 -2.04 7.64 2.90
CA VAL A 92 -1.80 8.46 1.69
C VAL A 92 -1.17 7.64 0.57
N ALA A 93 -0.25 6.73 0.89
CA ALA A 93 0.30 5.80 -0.09
C ALA A 93 -0.75 4.82 -0.64
N SER A 94 -1.69 4.38 0.19
CA SER A 94 -2.80 3.53 -0.24
C SER A 94 -3.69 4.25 -1.26
N ASP A 95 -4.00 5.53 -1.03
CA ASP A 95 -4.76 6.34 -1.98
C ASP A 95 -3.99 6.52 -3.31
N ALA A 96 -2.68 6.75 -3.24
CA ALA A 96 -1.83 6.84 -4.43
C ALA A 96 -1.79 5.51 -5.21
N VAL A 97 -1.73 4.36 -4.52
CA VAL A 97 -1.81 3.04 -5.15
C VAL A 97 -3.17 2.82 -5.83
N MET A 98 -4.26 3.24 -5.18
CA MET A 98 -5.61 3.17 -5.75
C MET A 98 -5.73 3.99 -7.04
N ALA A 99 -5.18 5.21 -7.05
CA ALA A 99 -5.15 6.07 -8.23
C ALA A 99 -4.29 5.49 -9.36
N LEU A 100 -3.05 5.08 -9.05
CA LEU A 100 -2.07 4.61 -10.06
C LEU A 100 -2.42 3.23 -10.65
N SER A 101 -3.14 2.39 -9.92
CA SER A 101 -3.69 1.12 -10.44
C SER A 101 -4.89 1.33 -11.38
N GLY A 102 -5.48 2.55 -11.38
CA GLY A 102 -6.73 2.85 -12.06
C GLY A 102 -7.95 2.19 -11.42
N ALA A 103 -7.84 1.80 -10.15
CA ALA A 103 -8.94 1.28 -9.35
C ALA A 103 -9.79 2.39 -8.70
N GLY A 104 -9.19 3.57 -8.48
CA GLY A 104 -9.88 4.76 -7.98
C GLY A 104 -10.57 5.58 -9.08
N GLU A 105 -11.39 6.53 -8.67
CA GLU A 105 -11.94 7.53 -9.58
C GLU A 105 -10.83 8.42 -10.16
N ALA A 106 -11.03 8.89 -11.39
CA ALA A 106 -10.12 9.84 -12.02
C ALA A 106 -10.19 11.19 -11.29
N SER A 107 -9.44 11.33 -10.18
CA SER A 107 -9.16 12.64 -9.62
C SER A 107 -8.23 13.38 -10.60
N GLY A 108 -8.58 14.61 -10.97
CA GLY A 108 -7.83 15.41 -11.94
C GLY A 108 -6.41 15.79 -11.48
N THR A 109 -6.03 15.43 -10.25
CA THR A 109 -4.71 15.66 -9.68
C THR A 109 -3.94 14.34 -9.62
N PRO A 110 -2.83 14.20 -10.37
CA PRO A 110 -1.95 13.04 -10.24
C PRO A 110 -1.40 12.94 -8.82
N PRO A 111 -1.31 11.74 -8.23
CA PRO A 111 -0.66 11.57 -6.93
C PRO A 111 0.81 12.04 -7.00
N GLU A 112 1.27 12.73 -5.95
CA GLU A 112 2.65 13.23 -5.83
C GLU A 112 3.62 12.07 -5.52
N LEU A 113 3.80 11.15 -6.47
CA LEU A 113 4.51 9.88 -6.31
C LEU A 113 5.85 10.03 -5.58
N GLU A 114 6.74 10.88 -6.08
CA GLU A 114 8.09 11.02 -5.53
C GLU A 114 8.08 11.60 -4.11
N ARG A 115 7.13 12.51 -3.81
CA ARG A 115 6.97 13.03 -2.45
C ARG A 115 6.45 11.96 -1.50
N THR A 116 5.49 11.15 -1.94
CA THR A 116 4.95 10.04 -1.13
C THR A 116 6.02 8.99 -0.86
N LEU A 117 6.83 8.63 -1.86
CA LEU A 117 7.95 7.71 -1.70
C LEU A 117 8.98 8.23 -0.70
N GLU A 118 9.38 9.49 -0.84
CA GLU A 118 10.33 10.12 0.08
C GLU A 118 9.77 10.17 1.50
N TRP A 119 8.48 10.48 1.65
CA TRP A 119 7.84 10.48 2.95
C TRP A 119 7.82 9.10 3.59
N LEU A 120 7.50 8.04 2.84
CA LEU A 120 7.54 6.67 3.35
C LEU A 120 8.95 6.27 3.80
N LYS A 121 9.99 6.59 3.02
CA LYS A 121 11.38 6.29 3.38
C LYS A 121 11.79 6.90 4.71
N GLN A 122 11.44 8.16 4.93
CA GLN A 122 11.68 8.85 6.20
C GLN A 122 10.97 8.20 7.40
N ARG A 123 9.91 7.41 7.17
CA ARG A 123 9.22 6.63 8.20
C ARG A 123 9.78 5.23 8.39
N ALA A 124 10.65 4.74 7.51
CA ALA A 124 11.30 3.44 7.67
C ALA A 124 12.66 3.56 8.40
N ASP A 125 13.21 4.76 8.48
CA ASP A 125 14.45 5.08 9.19
C ASP A 125 14.17 5.32 10.70
N PHE A 126 14.11 4.23 11.48
CA PHE A 126 14.04 4.29 12.96
C PHE A 126 15.39 4.04 13.63
#